data_AF-A0A2C9WYJ6-F1
#
_entry.id   AF-A0A2C9WYJ6-F1
#
_cell.length_a   1.000
_cell.length_b   1.000
_cell.length_c   1.000
_cell.angle_alpha   90.00
_cell.angle_beta   90.00
_cell.angle_gamma   90.00
#
_symmetry.space_group_name_H-M   'P 1'
#
loop_
_entity.id
_entity.type
_entity.pdbx_description
1 polymer ?
#
loop_
_entity_poly.entity_id
_entity_poly.type
_entity_poly.pdbx_seq_one_letter_code
_entity_poly.pdbx_strand_id
1 'polypeptide(L)'
;MASKKKAASEEVVTAYKGFKQDLTCRGYQFEIGGTYKHEGEVEACASGFHSCEYPLDVFGYYAPGESRFAIVKASGQLSRHDDDSKIASATLVVEAEISMPTMISRAIDWIMSKVDKSAEQTVVGETASNTGNRSAASNTGDYSAASNTGDYSAASNTGNQSAASNTGDRSAASNTGDYSAASNTGDYSAASNTGNQSAAEVSGKESVAASLGIEGRARASAGSAIVLCHRDNEGRLIHILASKVGENGVEPDTWYQLNAEGEFVEFDE
;
A
#
# COMPACT_ATOMS: atom_id res chain seq x y z
N MET A 1 -0.91 -53.28 14.53
CA MET A 1 -1.66 -52.01 14.74
C MET A 1 -0.96 -50.95 13.89
N ALA A 2 -1.60 -50.51 12.80
CA ALA A 2 -1.06 -49.42 11.98
C ALA A 2 -1.24 -48.11 12.75
N SER A 3 -0.11 -47.50 13.13
CA SER A 3 -0.08 -46.17 13.73
C SER A 3 -0.64 -45.17 12.72
N LYS A 4 -1.85 -44.65 12.98
CA LYS A 4 -2.38 -43.50 12.26
C LYS A 4 -1.47 -42.31 12.60
N LYS A 5 -0.56 -41.96 11.68
CA LYS A 5 0.10 -40.65 11.67
C LYS A 5 -1.01 -39.60 11.72
N LYS A 6 -1.09 -38.88 12.84
CA LYS A 6 -1.90 -37.67 12.95
C LYS A 6 -1.41 -36.74 11.84
N ALA A 7 -2.26 -36.44 10.86
CA ALA A 7 -1.94 -35.43 9.85
C ALA A 7 -1.57 -34.15 10.61
N ALA A 8 -0.35 -33.65 10.41
CA ALA A 8 0.03 -32.34 10.91
C ALA A 8 -0.98 -31.35 10.32
N SER A 9 -1.58 -30.49 11.17
CA SER A 9 -2.39 -29.39 10.66
C SER A 9 -1.50 -28.57 9.74
N GLU A 10 -1.85 -28.49 8.46
CA GLU A 10 -1.13 -27.65 7.51
C GLU A 10 -1.13 -26.21 8.01
N GLU A 11 0.04 -25.59 8.05
CA GLU A 11 0.19 -24.19 8.43
C GLU A 11 -0.56 -23.33 7.40
N VAL A 12 -1.34 -22.37 7.88
CA VAL A 12 -2.03 -21.37 7.06
C VAL A 12 -1.64 -20.00 7.56
N VAL A 13 -1.02 -19.21 6.69
CA VAL A 13 -0.49 -17.89 6.99
C VAL A 13 -1.36 -16.84 6.28
N THR A 14 -1.71 -15.77 6.99
CA THR A 14 -2.30 -14.59 6.35
C THR A 14 -1.17 -13.72 5.82
N ALA A 15 -1.17 -13.46 4.53
CA ALA A 15 -0.16 -12.68 3.85
C ALA A 15 -0.81 -11.67 2.89
N TYR A 16 0.02 -10.85 2.26
CA TYR A 16 -0.38 -9.75 1.39
C TYR A 16 0.30 -9.92 0.04
N LYS A 17 -0.45 -9.74 -1.04
CA LYS A 17 0.07 -9.91 -2.40
C LYS A 17 -0.27 -8.71 -3.26
N GLY A 18 0.73 -8.27 -4.00
CA GLY A 18 0.57 -7.32 -5.09
C GLY A 18 0.40 -8.04 -6.43
N PHE A 19 -0.35 -7.40 -7.31
CA PHE A 19 -0.61 -7.82 -8.68
C PHE A 19 -0.48 -6.62 -9.61
N LYS A 20 -0.29 -6.89 -10.90
CA LYS A 20 -0.60 -5.88 -11.92
C LYS A 20 -2.10 -5.55 -11.89
N GLN A 21 -2.48 -4.47 -12.56
CA GLN A 21 -3.87 -4.03 -12.63
C GLN A 21 -4.81 -5.13 -13.19
N ASP A 22 -4.37 -5.84 -14.22
CA ASP A 22 -5.08 -7.00 -14.78
C ASP A 22 -5.10 -8.25 -13.87
N LEU A 23 -4.74 -8.13 -12.59
CA LEU A 23 -4.57 -9.21 -11.61
C LEU A 23 -3.58 -10.30 -12.04
N THR A 24 -2.66 -9.99 -12.95
CA THR A 24 -1.60 -10.93 -13.32
C THR A 24 -0.36 -10.83 -12.44
N CYS A 25 0.33 -11.95 -12.28
CA CYS A 25 1.66 -12.03 -11.68
C CYS A 25 2.50 -13.07 -12.44
N ARG A 26 3.60 -12.63 -13.07
CA ARG A 26 4.57 -13.50 -13.79
C ARG A 26 3.93 -14.52 -14.75
N GLY A 27 2.91 -14.10 -15.49
CA GLY A 27 2.22 -14.94 -16.49
C GLY A 27 1.06 -15.78 -15.95
N TYR A 28 0.75 -15.69 -14.66
CA TYR A 28 -0.44 -16.27 -14.06
C TYR A 28 -1.53 -15.22 -13.88
N GLN A 29 -2.75 -15.56 -14.28
CA GLN A 29 -3.96 -14.79 -14.01
C GLN A 29 -4.55 -15.20 -12.67
N PHE A 30 -4.79 -14.22 -11.80
CA PHE A 30 -5.49 -14.41 -10.53
C PHE A 30 -6.89 -13.77 -10.59
N GLU A 31 -7.74 -14.21 -9.67
CA GLU A 31 -9.09 -13.72 -9.45
C GLU A 31 -9.31 -13.63 -7.94
N ILE A 32 -10.05 -12.60 -7.51
CA ILE A 32 -10.47 -12.46 -6.12
C ILE A 32 -11.43 -13.60 -5.76
N GLY A 33 -11.21 -14.25 -4.62
CA GLY A 33 -11.88 -15.48 -4.20
C GLY A 33 -11.27 -16.76 -4.79
N GLY A 34 -10.32 -16.64 -5.71
CA GLY A 34 -9.68 -17.78 -6.37
C GLY A 34 -8.75 -18.57 -5.44
N THR A 35 -8.69 -19.88 -5.67
CA THR A 35 -7.74 -20.79 -5.01
C THR A 35 -6.80 -21.38 -6.04
N TYR A 36 -5.51 -21.21 -5.82
CA TYR A 36 -4.46 -21.59 -6.75
C TYR A 36 -3.52 -22.58 -6.09
N LYS A 37 -3.06 -23.55 -6.87
CA LYS A 37 -2.06 -24.52 -6.45
C LYS A 37 -0.89 -24.50 -7.41
N HIS A 38 0.31 -24.52 -6.85
CA HIS A 38 1.53 -24.68 -7.61
C HIS A 38 1.72 -26.17 -7.97
N GLU A 39 2.03 -26.47 -9.23
CA GLU A 39 2.46 -27.81 -9.64
C GLU A 39 3.99 -27.89 -9.67
N GLY A 40 4.59 -28.71 -8.80
CA GLY A 40 6.05 -28.87 -8.65
C GLY A 40 6.60 -28.36 -7.32
N GLU A 41 7.92 -28.48 -7.09
CA GLU A 41 8.57 -27.95 -5.87
C GLU A 41 8.38 -26.43 -5.76
N VAL A 42 8.06 -25.96 -4.57
CA VAL A 42 7.86 -24.53 -4.27
C VAL A 42 9.22 -23.86 -4.16
N GLU A 43 9.77 -23.45 -5.29
CA GLU A 43 10.89 -22.50 -5.31
C GLU A 43 10.37 -21.08 -5.23
N ALA A 44 10.80 -20.38 -4.19
CA ALA A 44 10.52 -18.97 -4.07
C ALA A 44 11.18 -18.23 -5.25
N CYS A 45 10.41 -17.34 -5.87
CA CYS A 45 10.83 -16.52 -7.02
C CYS A 45 10.84 -17.16 -8.42
N ALA A 46 10.09 -18.24 -8.71
CA ALA A 46 9.91 -18.70 -10.11
C ALA A 46 8.44 -18.70 -10.61
N SER A 47 7.45 -18.89 -9.73
CA SER A 47 6.12 -19.35 -10.16
C SER A 47 4.92 -18.44 -9.94
N GLY A 48 5.12 -17.23 -9.37
CA GLY A 48 4.03 -16.26 -9.16
C GLY A 48 3.26 -16.37 -7.83
N PHE A 49 3.55 -17.40 -7.01
CA PHE A 49 2.90 -17.66 -5.71
C PHE A 49 3.57 -16.97 -4.50
N HIS A 50 4.25 -15.85 -4.73
CA HIS A 50 4.84 -15.06 -3.63
C HIS A 50 3.83 -14.09 -3.02
N SER A 51 3.95 -13.89 -1.71
CA SER A 51 3.23 -12.91 -0.89
C SER A 51 4.14 -12.47 0.27
N CYS A 52 3.77 -11.45 1.03
CA CYS A 52 4.54 -10.96 2.17
C CYS A 52 3.71 -11.06 3.46
N GLU A 53 4.30 -11.52 4.56
CA GLU A 53 3.58 -11.56 5.86
C GLU A 53 3.39 -10.14 6.43
N TYR A 54 4.36 -9.24 6.21
CA TYR A 54 4.25 -7.82 6.50
C TYR A 54 3.70 -7.06 5.27
N PRO A 55 2.62 -6.27 5.41
CA PRO A 55 1.97 -5.64 4.26
C PRO A 55 2.83 -4.70 3.42
N LEU A 56 3.69 -3.87 4.04
CA LEU A 56 4.41 -2.83 3.29
C LEU A 56 5.61 -3.37 2.52
N ASP A 57 6.10 -4.57 2.84
CA ASP A 57 7.14 -5.24 2.04
C ASP A 57 6.68 -5.47 0.59
N VAL A 58 5.36 -5.56 0.37
CA VAL A 58 4.81 -5.69 -0.98
C VAL A 58 5.19 -4.50 -1.86
N PHE A 59 5.39 -3.31 -1.29
CA PHE A 59 5.79 -2.11 -2.04
C PHE A 59 7.17 -2.20 -2.67
N GLY A 60 8.05 -3.05 -2.13
CA GLY A 60 9.34 -3.34 -2.75
C GLY A 60 9.25 -4.17 -4.03
N TYR A 61 8.08 -4.72 -4.34
CA TYR A 61 7.84 -5.54 -5.52
C TYR A 61 6.77 -4.96 -6.45
N TYR A 62 5.85 -4.16 -5.88
CA TYR A 62 4.66 -3.64 -6.55
C TYR A 62 4.43 -2.19 -6.09
N ALA A 63 4.67 -1.23 -6.97
CA ALA A 63 4.48 0.18 -6.65
C ALA A 63 3.00 0.48 -6.31
N PRO A 64 2.70 1.24 -5.24
CA PRO A 64 1.33 1.42 -4.70
C PRO A 64 0.28 1.92 -5.68
N GLY A 65 0.63 2.85 -6.59
CA GLY A 65 -0.32 3.40 -7.57
C GLY A 65 -0.42 2.58 -8.86
N GLU A 66 0.42 1.57 -9.00
CA GLU A 66 0.63 0.79 -10.22
C GLU A 66 0.06 -0.63 -10.11
N SER A 67 -0.38 -0.97 -8.90
CA SER A 67 -0.60 -2.35 -8.49
C SER A 67 -1.88 -2.46 -7.68
N ARG A 68 -2.49 -3.63 -7.77
CA ARG A 68 -3.62 -4.04 -6.93
C ARG A 68 -3.14 -4.93 -5.81
N PHE A 69 -3.79 -4.87 -4.66
CA PHE A 69 -3.34 -5.58 -3.47
C PHE A 69 -4.45 -6.40 -2.86
N ALA A 70 -4.12 -7.62 -2.43
CA ALA A 70 -5.08 -8.50 -1.78
C ALA A 70 -4.51 -9.11 -0.50
N ILE A 71 -5.41 -9.43 0.43
CA ILE A 71 -5.16 -10.38 1.50
C ILE A 71 -5.23 -11.79 0.90
N VAL A 72 -4.25 -12.63 1.24
CA VAL A 72 -4.18 -14.01 0.78
C VAL A 72 -4.01 -14.98 1.95
N LYS A 73 -4.51 -16.21 1.79
CA LYS A 73 -4.11 -17.35 2.62
C LYS A 73 -3.06 -18.17 1.89
N ALA A 74 -1.84 -18.15 2.43
CA ALA A 74 -0.74 -18.98 1.98
C ALA A 74 -0.71 -20.27 2.81
N SER A 75 -0.71 -21.43 2.16
CA SER A 75 -0.69 -22.73 2.83
C SER A 75 0.03 -23.82 2.03
N GLY A 76 0.13 -25.01 2.61
CA GLY A 76 0.90 -26.12 2.07
C GLY A 76 2.39 -25.96 2.39
N GLN A 77 3.28 -26.35 1.46
CA GLN A 77 4.71 -26.08 1.63
C GLN A 77 4.95 -24.57 1.57
N LEU A 78 5.58 -24.04 2.61
CA LEU A 78 5.96 -22.63 2.73
C LEU A 78 7.48 -22.50 2.68
N SER A 79 7.96 -21.58 1.86
CA SER A 79 9.37 -21.15 1.82
C SER A 79 9.43 -19.69 2.21
N ARG A 80 10.19 -19.37 3.26
CA ARG A 80 10.40 -18.01 3.77
C ARG A 80 11.79 -17.53 3.35
N HIS A 81 11.89 -16.28 2.94
CA HIS A 81 13.17 -15.62 2.71
C HIS A 81 13.68 -14.95 3.99
N ASP A 82 14.99 -14.76 4.09
CA ASP A 82 15.63 -14.14 5.25
C ASP A 82 15.75 -12.60 5.14
N ASP A 83 15.58 -12.04 3.93
CA ASP A 83 15.81 -10.62 3.65
C ASP A 83 14.59 -9.73 4.00
N ASP A 84 13.38 -10.25 3.85
CA ASP A 84 12.11 -9.57 4.13
C ASP A 84 11.02 -10.58 4.56
N SER A 85 9.78 -10.13 4.72
CA SER A 85 8.68 -11.04 5.07
C SER A 85 8.11 -11.85 3.89
N LYS A 86 8.80 -11.89 2.74
CA LYS A 86 8.31 -12.62 1.56
C LYS A 86 8.29 -14.13 1.83
N ILE A 87 7.18 -14.72 1.44
CA ILE A 87 6.95 -16.15 1.44
C ILE A 87 6.51 -16.63 0.06
N ALA A 88 6.86 -17.87 -0.29
CA ALA A 88 6.27 -18.61 -1.38
C ALA A 88 5.48 -19.80 -0.82
N SER A 89 4.29 -20.05 -1.37
CA SER A 89 3.40 -21.12 -0.90
C SER A 89 2.98 -22.07 -2.00
N ALA A 90 2.75 -23.34 -1.62
CA ALA A 90 2.20 -24.35 -2.54
C ALA A 90 0.75 -24.07 -2.91
N THR A 91 -0.02 -23.53 -1.97
CA THR A 91 -1.42 -23.12 -2.18
C THR A 91 -1.57 -21.67 -1.79
N LEU A 92 -2.31 -20.91 -2.60
CA LEU A 92 -2.60 -19.51 -2.37
C LEU A 92 -4.07 -19.25 -2.66
N VAL A 93 -4.79 -18.76 -1.67
CA VAL A 93 -6.17 -18.28 -1.80
C VAL A 93 -6.15 -16.77 -1.80
N VAL A 94 -6.68 -16.13 -2.84
CA VAL A 94 -6.84 -14.68 -2.88
C VAL A 94 -8.16 -14.35 -2.20
N GLU A 95 -8.15 -13.87 -0.96
CA GLU A 95 -9.38 -13.73 -0.16
C GLU A 95 -10.19 -12.50 -0.60
N ALA A 96 -9.55 -11.35 -0.58
CA ALA A 96 -10.19 -10.07 -0.87
C ALA A 96 -9.15 -9.03 -1.28
N GLU A 97 -9.52 -8.18 -2.23
CA GLU A 97 -8.79 -6.96 -2.53
C GLU A 97 -8.87 -5.97 -1.37
N ILE A 98 -7.81 -5.20 -1.16
CA ILE A 98 -7.68 -4.23 -0.07
C ILE A 98 -7.23 -2.86 -0.55
N SER A 99 -7.80 -1.83 0.07
CA SER A 99 -7.43 -0.44 -0.17
C SER A 99 -6.14 -0.04 0.57
N MET A 100 -5.53 1.09 0.19
CA MET A 100 -4.38 1.66 0.89
C MET A 100 -4.64 1.89 2.39
N PRO A 101 -5.75 2.51 2.82
CA PRO A 101 -6.06 2.62 4.26
C PRO A 101 -6.06 1.28 5.00
N THR A 102 -6.59 0.23 4.37
CA THR A 102 -6.64 -1.11 4.94
C THR A 102 -5.23 -1.69 5.04
N MET A 103 -4.43 -1.57 3.98
CA MET A 103 -3.04 -2.04 3.96
C MET A 103 -2.21 -1.40 5.08
N ILE A 104 -2.31 -0.09 5.27
CA ILE A 104 -1.58 0.64 6.32
C ILE A 104 -2.05 0.20 7.70
N SER A 105 -3.36 0.04 7.90
CA SER A 105 -3.91 -0.43 9.18
C SER A 105 -3.40 -1.83 9.53
N ARG A 106 -3.31 -2.73 8.55
CA ARG A 106 -2.74 -4.07 8.75
C ARG A 106 -1.24 -4.05 9.04
N ALA A 107 -0.50 -3.09 8.48
CA ALA A 107 0.93 -2.95 8.76
C ALA A 107 1.16 -2.56 10.23
N ILE A 108 0.32 -1.64 10.72
CA ILE A 108 0.32 -1.22 12.12
C ILE A 108 -0.03 -2.40 13.03
N ASP A 109 -1.08 -3.16 12.72
CA ASP A 109 -1.47 -4.34 13.49
C ASP A 109 -0.34 -5.37 13.56
N TRP A 110 0.35 -5.60 12.44
CA TRP A 110 1.49 -6.52 12.37
C TRP A 110 2.63 -6.05 13.28
N ILE A 111 3.05 -4.78 13.18
CA ILE A 111 4.12 -4.22 14.02
C ILE A 111 3.73 -4.31 15.50
N MET A 112 2.51 -3.88 15.85
CA MET A 112 2.00 -3.93 17.22
C MET A 112 1.89 -5.35 17.79
N SER A 113 1.78 -6.38 16.94
CA SER A 113 1.82 -7.78 17.35
C SER A 113 3.22 -8.28 17.73
N LYS A 114 4.27 -7.61 17.23
CA LYS A 114 5.68 -7.93 17.50
C LYS A 114 6.26 -7.18 18.70
N VAL A 115 5.61 -6.10 19.13
CA VAL A 115 6.04 -5.29 20.29
C VAL A 115 5.97 -6.10 21.58
N ASP A 116 7.10 -6.18 22.29
CA ASP A 116 7.15 -6.71 23.65
C ASP A 116 6.52 -5.73 24.64
N LYS A 117 5.35 -6.10 25.16
CA LYS A 117 4.56 -5.28 26.10
C LYS A 117 5.08 -5.35 27.55
N SER A 118 6.13 -6.13 27.80
CA SER A 118 6.71 -6.29 29.15
C SER A 118 7.80 -5.28 29.48
N ALA A 119 8.34 -4.57 28.49
CA ALA A 119 9.35 -3.53 28.68
C ALA A 119 8.71 -2.15 28.97
N GLU A 120 9.31 -1.39 29.89
CA GLU A 120 8.92 -0.01 30.18
C GLU A 120 9.17 0.85 28.93
N GLN A 121 8.09 1.34 28.33
CA GLN A 121 8.08 1.86 26.96
C GLN A 121 8.81 3.21 26.89
N THR A 122 10.07 3.20 26.48
CA THR A 122 10.74 4.39 25.96
C THR A 122 10.64 4.30 24.44
N VAL A 123 9.80 5.13 23.82
CA VAL A 123 9.48 5.05 22.39
C VAL A 123 10.76 5.21 21.56
N VAL A 124 11.15 4.16 20.84
CA VAL A 124 12.10 4.17 19.73
C VAL A 124 11.43 3.36 18.61
N GLY A 125 11.18 4.04 17.48
CA GLY A 125 10.00 3.81 16.64
C GLY A 125 10.12 2.81 15.47
N GLU A 126 8.94 2.35 15.06
CA GLU A 126 8.60 1.84 13.71
C GLU A 126 7.15 2.22 13.33
N THR A 127 6.29 2.58 14.30
CA THR A 127 4.91 3.05 14.05
C THR A 127 4.51 4.16 15.01
N ALA A 128 3.96 5.25 14.46
CA ALA A 128 3.29 6.30 15.22
C ALA A 128 1.79 6.28 14.91
N SER A 129 0.95 5.99 15.92
CA SER A 129 -0.51 5.97 15.80
C SER A 129 -1.16 6.85 16.87
N ASN A 130 -2.08 7.74 16.48
CA ASN A 130 -2.85 8.58 17.40
C ASN A 130 -4.33 8.60 17.00
N THR A 131 -5.23 8.68 17.99
CA THR A 131 -6.69 8.68 17.78
C THR A 131 -7.38 9.95 18.28
N GLY A 132 -6.65 10.90 18.85
CA GLY A 132 -7.21 12.16 19.34
C GLY A 132 -7.36 13.23 18.26
N ASN A 133 -8.37 14.11 18.39
CA ASN A 133 -8.52 15.29 17.54
C ASN A 133 -7.38 16.31 17.78
N ARG A 134 -7.01 17.07 16.75
CA ARG A 134 -5.91 18.05 16.78
C ARG A 134 -4.58 17.42 17.20
N SER A 135 -4.30 16.24 16.68
CA SER A 135 -3.11 15.49 17.02
C SER A 135 -2.17 15.33 15.82
N ALA A 136 -0.95 14.90 16.09
CA ALA A 136 0.03 14.59 15.06
C ALA A 136 0.63 13.21 15.31
N ALA A 137 0.78 12.44 14.23
CA ALA A 137 1.60 11.24 14.18
C ALA A 137 2.72 11.49 13.18
N SER A 138 3.98 11.33 13.61
CA SER A 138 5.15 11.50 12.76
C SER A 138 6.06 10.31 12.94
N ASN A 139 6.57 9.78 11.83
CA ASN A 139 7.54 8.70 11.85
C ASN A 139 8.68 8.96 10.86
N THR A 140 9.83 8.34 11.11
CA THR A 140 11.00 8.36 10.24
C THR A 140 11.61 6.97 10.23
N GLY A 141 11.78 6.39 9.04
CA GLY A 141 12.35 5.06 8.86
C GLY A 141 11.78 4.38 7.62
N ASP A 142 12.62 3.63 6.93
CA ASP A 142 12.18 2.78 5.82
C ASP A 142 11.23 1.69 6.36
N TYR A 143 10.31 1.20 5.53
CA TYR A 143 9.34 0.15 5.91
C TYR A 143 8.45 0.51 7.10
N SER A 144 8.16 1.80 7.29
CA SER A 144 7.45 2.28 8.48
C SER A 144 6.05 2.81 8.17
N ALA A 145 5.23 3.00 9.22
CA ALA A 145 3.89 3.56 9.08
C ALA A 145 3.65 4.72 10.06
N ALA A 146 2.96 5.76 9.60
CA ALA A 146 2.37 6.80 10.44
C ALA A 146 0.86 6.84 10.20
N SER A 147 0.05 6.83 11.25
CA SER A 147 -1.41 6.85 11.14
C SER A 147 -2.05 7.77 12.17
N ASN A 148 -3.11 8.46 11.77
CA ASN A 148 -3.93 9.26 12.66
C ASN A 148 -5.42 9.11 12.32
N THR A 149 -6.30 9.17 13.32
CA THR A 149 -7.74 9.04 13.09
C THR A 149 -8.58 10.21 13.58
N GLY A 150 -7.98 11.22 14.23
CA GLY A 150 -8.72 12.38 14.75
C GLY A 150 -8.92 13.49 13.73
N ASP A 151 -9.94 14.32 13.90
CA ASP A 151 -10.16 15.51 13.07
C ASP A 151 -9.09 16.58 13.31
N TYR A 152 -8.82 17.42 12.31
CA TYR A 152 -7.81 18.48 12.36
C TYR A 152 -6.40 17.94 12.68
N SER A 153 -6.08 16.76 12.18
CA SER A 153 -4.86 16.06 12.54
C SER A 153 -3.87 15.95 11.39
N ALA A 154 -2.65 15.53 11.71
CA ALA A 154 -1.60 15.29 10.74
C ALA A 154 -1.00 13.89 10.92
N ALA A 155 -0.79 13.19 9.81
CA ALA A 155 0.05 12.00 9.74
C ALA A 155 1.20 12.28 8.77
N SER A 156 2.44 12.14 9.22
CA SER A 156 3.64 12.39 8.42
C SER A 156 4.59 11.20 8.50
N ASN A 157 5.11 10.76 7.38
CA ASN A 157 6.16 9.75 7.35
C ASN A 157 7.30 10.15 6.41
N THR A 158 8.50 9.68 6.72
CA THR A 158 9.71 9.86 5.91
C THR A 158 10.51 8.56 5.95
N GLY A 159 10.56 7.87 4.82
CA GLY A 159 11.31 6.63 4.63
C GLY A 159 10.79 5.86 3.43
N ASN A 160 11.64 5.11 2.76
CA ASN A 160 11.28 4.34 1.57
C ASN A 160 10.36 3.17 1.94
N GLN A 161 9.48 2.77 1.02
CA GLN A 161 8.53 1.67 1.21
C GLN A 161 7.67 1.86 2.47
N SER A 162 7.31 3.11 2.75
CA SER A 162 6.58 3.50 3.95
C SER A 162 5.17 3.99 3.63
N ALA A 163 4.39 4.25 4.66
CA ALA A 163 3.06 4.80 4.49
C ALA A 163 2.67 5.86 5.52
N ALA A 164 1.84 6.82 5.09
CA ALA A 164 1.17 7.79 5.95
C ALA A 164 -0.35 7.74 5.69
N SER A 165 -1.14 7.57 6.74
CA SER A 165 -2.61 7.51 6.65
C SER A 165 -3.29 8.46 7.62
N ASN A 166 -4.38 9.09 7.20
CA ASN A 166 -5.26 9.83 8.09
C ASN A 166 -6.73 9.55 7.77
N THR A 167 -7.59 9.48 8.78
CA THR A 167 -9.03 9.26 8.57
C THR A 167 -9.95 10.38 9.05
N GLY A 168 -9.43 11.38 9.77
CA GLY A 168 -10.26 12.47 10.31
C GLY A 168 -10.47 13.62 9.33
N ASP A 169 -11.53 14.40 9.51
CA ASP A 169 -11.87 15.53 8.65
C ASP A 169 -10.89 16.70 8.85
N ARG A 170 -10.69 17.50 7.80
CA ARG A 170 -9.79 18.68 7.78
C ARG A 170 -8.37 18.32 8.19
N SER A 171 -7.88 17.20 7.70
CA SER A 171 -6.61 16.61 8.11
C SER A 171 -5.62 16.49 6.95
N ALA A 172 -4.37 16.19 7.28
CA ALA A 172 -3.31 15.96 6.31
C ALA A 172 -2.64 14.60 6.52
N ALA A 173 -2.34 13.92 5.42
CA ALA A 173 -1.42 12.79 5.36
C ALA A 173 -0.28 13.13 4.40
N SER A 174 0.97 12.98 4.81
CA SER A 174 2.13 13.30 3.98
C SER A 174 3.22 12.24 4.07
N ASN A 175 3.78 11.87 2.92
CA ASN A 175 4.92 10.97 2.83
C ASN A 175 5.98 11.51 1.84
N THR A 176 7.24 11.25 2.10
CA THR A 176 8.36 11.73 1.28
C THR A 176 9.28 10.61 0.77
N GLY A 177 9.06 9.36 1.14
CA GLY A 177 9.89 8.25 0.66
C GLY A 177 9.49 7.70 -0.70
N ASP A 178 10.43 7.02 -1.35
CA ASP A 178 10.21 6.32 -2.62
C ASP A 178 9.38 5.05 -2.36
N TYR A 179 8.64 4.57 -3.38
CA TYR A 179 7.77 3.39 -3.29
C TYR A 179 6.76 3.46 -2.13
N SER A 180 6.25 4.65 -1.85
CA SER A 180 5.49 4.90 -0.63
C SER A 180 4.06 5.35 -0.92
N ALA A 181 3.21 5.30 0.09
CA ALA A 181 1.81 5.71 -0.01
C ALA A 181 1.47 6.82 0.99
N ALA A 182 0.65 7.78 0.55
CA ALA A 182 -0.04 8.73 1.41
C ALA A 182 -1.54 8.63 1.17
N SER A 183 -2.34 8.47 2.22
CA SER A 183 -3.79 8.27 2.11
C SER A 183 -4.56 9.11 3.11
N ASN A 184 -5.66 9.72 2.68
CA ASN A 184 -6.60 10.38 3.58
C ASN A 184 -8.06 10.07 3.27
N THR A 185 -8.85 9.64 4.26
CA THR A 185 -10.26 9.28 4.06
C THR A 185 -11.25 10.33 4.56
N GLY A 186 -10.81 11.39 5.24
CA GLY A 186 -11.66 12.46 5.76
C GLY A 186 -12.03 13.50 4.70
N ASP A 187 -13.10 14.25 4.96
CA ASP A 187 -13.53 15.37 4.12
C ASP A 187 -12.62 16.60 4.33
N TYR A 188 -12.54 17.48 3.33
CA TYR A 188 -11.77 18.73 3.35
C TYR A 188 -10.29 18.54 3.68
N SER A 189 -9.71 17.45 3.20
CA SER A 189 -8.42 16.94 3.64
C SER A 189 -7.39 16.90 2.50
N ALA A 190 -6.14 16.61 2.85
CA ALA A 190 -5.08 16.46 1.87
C ALA A 190 -4.29 15.16 2.09
N ALA A 191 -3.90 14.51 1.00
CA ALA A 191 -2.87 13.48 0.97
C ALA A 191 -1.75 13.92 0.01
N SER A 192 -0.50 13.91 0.45
CA SER A 192 0.64 14.27 -0.41
C SER A 192 1.76 13.25 -0.35
N ASN A 193 2.30 12.91 -1.51
CA ASN A 193 3.52 12.12 -1.64
C ASN A 193 4.51 12.80 -2.57
N THR A 194 5.79 12.80 -2.21
CA THR A 194 6.86 13.43 -3.00
C THR A 194 7.94 12.47 -3.49
N GLY A 195 7.92 11.20 -3.05
CA GLY A 195 8.89 10.21 -3.49
C GLY A 195 8.58 9.59 -4.86
N ASN A 196 9.55 8.90 -5.42
CA ASN A 196 9.47 8.24 -6.71
C ASN A 196 8.62 6.97 -6.64
N GLN A 197 7.88 6.68 -7.71
CA GLN A 197 6.97 5.52 -7.81
C GLN A 197 5.97 5.44 -6.66
N SER A 198 5.55 6.60 -6.18
CA SER A 198 4.71 6.75 -5.00
C SER A 198 3.28 7.17 -5.34
N ALA A 199 2.37 6.91 -4.42
CA ALA A 199 0.95 7.18 -4.58
C ALA A 199 0.40 8.13 -3.51
N ALA A 200 -0.58 8.95 -3.91
CA ALA A 200 -1.41 9.75 -3.02
C ALA A 200 -2.89 9.49 -3.30
N GLU A 201 -3.67 9.20 -2.25
CA GLU A 201 -5.10 8.90 -2.36
C GLU A 201 -5.94 9.73 -1.40
N VAL A 202 -7.05 10.29 -1.87
CA VAL A 202 -8.10 10.83 -0.99
C VAL A 202 -9.48 10.27 -1.33
N SER A 203 -10.21 9.75 -0.34
CA SER A 203 -11.57 9.23 -0.56
C SER A 203 -12.68 10.11 0.02
N GLY A 204 -12.36 11.04 0.93
CA GLY A 204 -13.31 12.06 1.40
C GLY A 204 -13.56 13.16 0.37
N LYS A 205 -14.58 13.98 0.62
CA LYS A 205 -15.05 15.06 -0.27
C LYS A 205 -14.23 16.33 -0.12
N GLU A 206 -14.19 17.15 -1.18
CA GLU A 206 -13.52 18.47 -1.15
C GLU A 206 -12.05 18.37 -0.72
N SER A 207 -11.44 17.21 -1.02
CA SER A 207 -10.08 16.85 -0.62
C SER A 207 -9.12 16.94 -1.80
N VAL A 208 -7.82 16.88 -1.52
CA VAL A 208 -6.77 16.94 -2.57
C VAL A 208 -5.75 15.81 -2.40
N ALA A 209 -5.55 15.01 -3.43
CA ALA A 209 -4.44 14.07 -3.55
C ALA A 209 -3.33 14.66 -4.42
N ALA A 210 -2.10 14.71 -3.93
CA ALA A 210 -0.96 15.24 -4.67
C ALA A 210 0.21 14.25 -4.69
N SER A 211 0.63 13.80 -5.88
CA SER A 211 1.84 12.98 -6.03
C SER A 211 2.83 13.69 -6.95
N LEU A 212 4.00 14.02 -6.40
CA LEU A 212 4.91 15.01 -6.99
C LEU A 212 6.29 14.44 -7.37
N GLY A 213 6.53 13.16 -7.10
CA GLY A 213 7.77 12.46 -7.45
C GLY A 213 7.77 11.89 -8.87
N ILE A 214 8.88 11.28 -9.29
CA ILE A 214 8.97 10.60 -10.58
C ILE A 214 7.98 9.44 -10.59
N GLU A 215 7.25 9.27 -11.69
CA GLU A 215 6.23 8.22 -11.84
C GLU A 215 5.14 8.25 -10.74
N GLY A 216 4.93 9.40 -10.10
CA GLY A 216 3.91 9.59 -9.07
C GLY A 216 2.49 9.41 -9.61
N ARG A 217 1.61 8.83 -8.80
CA ARG A 217 0.18 8.68 -9.12
C ARG A 217 -0.74 9.22 -8.05
N ALA A 218 -1.91 9.69 -8.48
CA ALA A 218 -2.92 10.25 -7.61
C ALA A 218 -4.31 9.71 -7.96
N ARG A 219 -5.10 9.43 -6.93
CA ARG A 219 -6.51 9.03 -7.02
C ARG A 219 -7.33 9.85 -6.04
N ALA A 220 -8.50 10.30 -6.47
CA ALA A 220 -9.42 11.01 -5.60
C ALA A 220 -10.89 10.69 -5.92
N SER A 221 -11.76 10.83 -4.93
CA SER A 221 -13.20 10.67 -5.09
C SER A 221 -13.85 11.87 -5.80
N ALA A 222 -15.07 11.69 -6.30
CA ALA A 222 -15.81 12.75 -6.99
C ALA A 222 -15.95 14.03 -6.14
N GLY A 223 -15.67 15.20 -6.75
CA GLY A 223 -15.72 16.50 -6.07
C GLY A 223 -14.44 16.87 -5.31
N SER A 224 -13.50 15.95 -5.18
CA SER A 224 -12.12 16.21 -4.74
C SER A 224 -11.23 16.58 -5.93
N ALA A 225 -9.93 16.75 -5.73
CA ALA A 225 -8.98 17.10 -6.79
C ALA A 225 -7.70 16.27 -6.73
N ILE A 226 -7.03 16.16 -7.87
CA ILE A 226 -5.70 15.59 -8.00
C ILE A 226 -4.68 16.64 -8.44
N VAL A 227 -3.43 16.50 -7.99
CA VAL A 227 -2.27 17.28 -8.45
C VAL A 227 -1.13 16.32 -8.79
N LEU A 228 -0.61 16.40 -10.01
CA LEU A 228 0.43 15.50 -10.50
C LEU A 228 1.56 16.27 -11.18
N CYS A 229 2.77 15.72 -11.04
CA CYS A 229 3.95 16.18 -11.76
C CYS A 229 4.42 15.13 -12.76
N HIS A 230 4.86 15.58 -13.93
CA HIS A 230 5.71 14.79 -14.81
C HIS A 230 7.15 15.29 -14.67
N ARG A 231 8.07 14.35 -14.44
CA ARG A 231 9.51 14.60 -14.33
C ARG A 231 10.26 13.69 -15.27
N ASP A 232 11.38 14.17 -15.80
CA ASP A 232 12.28 13.33 -16.58
C ASP A 232 13.17 12.44 -15.71
N ASN A 233 14.01 11.63 -16.36
CA ASN A 233 14.93 10.68 -15.70
C ASN A 233 16.01 11.37 -14.83
N GLU A 234 16.21 12.69 -14.97
CA GLU A 234 17.11 13.48 -14.12
C GLU A 234 16.35 14.14 -12.95
N GLY A 235 15.04 13.91 -12.83
CA GLY A 235 14.17 14.49 -11.81
C GLY A 235 13.73 15.92 -12.11
N ARG A 236 14.03 16.46 -13.29
CA ARG A 236 13.64 17.83 -13.66
C ARG A 236 12.13 17.88 -13.88
N LEU A 237 11.50 18.91 -13.32
CA LEU A 237 10.07 19.12 -13.47
C LEU A 237 9.76 19.57 -14.90
N ILE A 238 8.97 18.79 -15.62
CA ILE A 238 8.55 19.08 -17.00
C ILE A 238 7.13 19.64 -17.00
N HIS A 239 6.22 18.97 -16.30
CA HIS A 239 4.82 19.39 -16.19
C HIS A 239 4.30 19.28 -14.76
N ILE A 240 3.36 20.16 -14.42
CA ILE A 240 2.53 20.06 -13.23
C ILE A 240 1.10 20.45 -13.61
N LEU A 241 0.13 19.62 -13.24
CA LEU A 241 -1.27 19.86 -13.52
C LEU A 241 -2.15 19.50 -12.33
N ALA A 242 -3.28 20.18 -12.24
CA ALA A 242 -4.31 19.92 -11.25
C ALA A 242 -5.67 19.86 -11.95
N SER A 243 -6.52 18.94 -11.51
CA SER A 243 -7.91 18.87 -11.95
C SER A 243 -8.82 18.46 -10.81
N LYS A 244 -10.04 19.01 -10.81
CA LYS A 244 -11.13 18.45 -10.02
C LYS A 244 -11.56 17.14 -10.64
N VAL A 245 -11.83 16.17 -9.78
CA VAL A 245 -12.35 14.87 -10.16
C VAL A 245 -13.82 14.99 -10.55
N GLY A 246 -14.17 14.41 -11.70
CA GLY A 246 -15.43 14.60 -12.41
C GLY A 246 -15.38 15.75 -13.42
N GLU A 247 -14.24 16.41 -13.59
CA GLU A 247 -14.01 17.51 -14.54
C GLU A 247 -12.77 17.23 -15.39
N ASN A 248 -12.68 17.86 -16.57
CA ASN A 248 -11.53 17.79 -17.49
C ASN A 248 -11.09 16.36 -17.88
N GLY A 249 -12.02 15.40 -17.92
CA GLY A 249 -11.73 14.01 -18.26
C GLY A 249 -11.04 13.21 -17.15
N VAL A 250 -11.04 13.71 -15.91
CA VAL A 250 -10.56 12.97 -14.74
C VAL A 250 -11.74 12.30 -14.06
N GLU A 251 -11.80 10.98 -14.15
CA GLU A 251 -12.84 10.14 -13.56
C GLU A 251 -12.62 9.90 -12.06
N PRO A 252 -13.71 9.75 -11.27
CA PRO A 252 -13.60 9.43 -9.87
C PRO A 252 -12.99 8.05 -9.62
N ASP A 253 -12.30 7.95 -8.49
CA ASP A 253 -11.75 6.70 -7.96
C ASP A 253 -10.81 5.97 -8.93
N THR A 254 -10.24 6.71 -9.88
CA THR A 254 -9.31 6.22 -10.90
C THR A 254 -7.90 6.74 -10.64
N TRP A 255 -6.89 5.90 -10.87
CA TRP A 255 -5.49 6.31 -10.75
C TRP A 255 -5.04 7.06 -11.99
N TYR A 256 -4.46 8.24 -11.79
CA TYR A 256 -3.87 9.03 -12.87
C TYR A 256 -2.39 9.24 -12.67
N GLN A 257 -1.68 9.33 -13.80
CA GLN A 257 -0.32 9.82 -13.92
C GLN A 257 -0.27 10.96 -14.95
N LEU A 258 0.75 11.80 -14.90
CA LEU A 258 1.00 12.79 -15.94
C LEU A 258 2.05 12.28 -16.94
N ASN A 259 1.72 12.26 -18.23
CA ASN A 259 2.64 11.85 -19.29
C ASN A 259 3.62 12.98 -19.70
N ALA A 260 4.50 12.68 -20.65
CA ALA A 260 5.54 13.60 -21.14
C ALA A 260 4.99 14.80 -21.91
N GLU A 261 3.73 14.73 -22.34
CA GLU A 261 3.00 15.78 -23.05
C GLU A 261 2.20 16.68 -22.08
N GLY A 262 2.15 16.32 -20.79
CA GLY A 262 1.36 17.03 -19.79
C GLY A 262 -0.13 16.70 -19.86
N GLU A 263 -0.48 15.45 -20.12
CA GLU A 263 -1.86 14.98 -20.13
C GLU A 263 -2.06 13.98 -18.99
N PHE A 264 -3.25 14.01 -18.38
CA PHE A 264 -3.66 12.97 -17.43
C PHE A 264 -3.87 11.66 -18.20
N VAL A 265 -3.16 10.62 -17.79
CA VAL A 265 -3.29 9.27 -18.35
C VAL A 265 -3.83 8.35 -17.26
N GLU A 266 -4.90 7.65 -17.59
CA GLU A 266 -5.50 6.62 -16.75
C GLU A 266 -4.54 5.45 -16.60
N PHE A 267 -4.43 4.95 -15.37
CA PHE A 267 -3.90 3.65 -15.07
C PHE A 267 -5.09 2.74 -14.79
N ASP A 268 -5.56 2.06 -15.84
CA ASP A 268 -6.73 1.18 -15.82
C ASP A 268 -6.61 0.07 -14.75
N GLU A 269 -7.75 -0.27 -14.13
CA GLU A 269 -7.97 -1.38 -13.16
C GLU A 269 -8.25 -2.75 -13.80
#